data_AF-A0A961X2P3-F1
#
_entry.id   AF-A0A961X2P3-F1
#
_cell.length_a   1.000
_cell.length_b   1.000
_cell.length_c   1.000
_cell.angle_alpha   90.00
_cell.angle_beta   90.00
_cell.angle_gamma   90.00
#
_symmetry.space_group_name_H-M   'P 1'
#
loop_
_entity.id
_entity.type
_entity.pdbx_description
1 polymer ?
#
loop_
_entity_poly.entity_id
_entity_poly.type
_entity_poly.pdbx_seq_one_letter_code
_entity_poly.pdbx_strand_id
1 'polypeptide(L)'
;MRYSLAVAVVPLVMALAPPAMAFDCGRASTIVEKAICAEPALKSLDARMEAAYAEAKSLSSKPEQKMLARSQKAWIAERETGCASAGAGLNSCIGKSTQERLDLLDGRQESGPGSDGRIIPVFIVQAGTETQYELDISLLRFAEPRTAGEKLFNRVAGTIAERVKTGPHGEDTAGHVYVLDEAMTLSYASSSLISVMDSFWSDLGGA
;
A
#
# COMPACT_ATOMS: atom_id res chain seq x y z
N MET A 1 13.15 -36.57 56.75
CA MET A 1 13.11 -35.16 56.31
C MET A 1 12.39 -35.14 54.97
N ARG A 2 11.18 -34.57 54.92
CA ARG A 2 10.28 -34.61 53.75
C ARG A 2 10.60 -33.41 52.83
N TYR A 3 10.96 -33.65 51.58
CA TYR A 3 11.15 -32.58 50.58
C TYR A 3 9.83 -32.36 49.82
N SER A 4 9.21 -31.19 50.01
CA SER A 4 8.03 -30.76 49.25
C SER A 4 8.48 -30.10 47.94
N LEU A 5 8.05 -30.65 46.80
CA LEU A 5 8.15 -29.99 45.49
C LEU A 5 7.12 -28.87 45.40
N ALA A 6 7.57 -27.62 45.27
CA ALA A 6 6.71 -26.49 44.93
C ALA A 6 6.59 -26.37 43.41
N VAL A 7 5.39 -26.59 42.87
CA VAL A 7 5.08 -26.35 41.46
C VAL A 7 4.71 -24.87 41.31
N ALA A 8 5.57 -24.11 40.63
CA ALA A 8 5.30 -22.71 40.28
C ALA A 8 4.46 -22.68 39.00
N VAL A 9 3.19 -22.28 39.11
CA VAL A 9 2.31 -22.02 37.97
C VAL A 9 2.63 -20.62 37.46
N VAL A 10 3.28 -20.54 36.29
CA VAL A 10 3.54 -19.27 35.59
C VAL A 10 2.29 -18.88 34.80
N PRO A 11 1.64 -17.74 35.07
CA PRO A 11 0.48 -17.32 34.30
C PRO A 11 0.92 -16.87 32.90
N LEU A 12 0.33 -17.49 31.88
CA LEU A 12 0.47 -17.10 30.48
C LEU A 12 -0.30 -15.78 30.27
N VAL A 13 0.41 -14.66 30.31
CA VAL A 13 -0.14 -13.36 29.94
C VAL A 13 -0.29 -13.33 28.41
N MET A 14 -1.51 -13.54 27.92
CA MET A 14 -1.85 -13.23 26.53
C MET A 14 -1.77 -11.71 26.35
N ALA A 15 -0.77 -11.25 25.62
CA ALA A 15 -0.68 -9.87 25.18
C ALA A 15 -1.83 -9.59 24.20
N LEU A 16 -2.86 -8.89 24.65
CA LEU A 16 -3.81 -8.24 23.75
C LEU A 16 -3.07 -7.11 23.05
N ALA A 17 -2.73 -7.31 21.77
CA ALA A 17 -2.33 -6.21 20.91
C ALA A 17 -3.47 -5.17 20.92
N PRO A 18 -3.18 -3.86 21.06
CA PRO A 18 -4.20 -2.84 20.93
C PRO A 18 -4.90 -2.98 19.58
N PRO A 19 -6.19 -2.63 19.46
CA PRO A 19 -6.83 -2.61 18.16
C PRO A 19 -6.01 -1.66 17.28
N ALA A 20 -5.36 -2.22 16.25
CA ALA A 20 -4.98 -1.46 15.07
C ALA A 20 -6.17 -0.58 14.72
N MET A 21 -5.96 0.67 14.33
CA MET A 21 -7.03 1.64 14.08
C MET A 21 -8.02 1.08 13.06
N ALA A 22 -9.02 0.37 13.57
CA ALA A 22 -9.89 -0.49 12.79
C ALA A 22 -11.15 0.27 12.44
N PHE A 23 -11.59 0.16 11.20
CA PHE A 23 -12.88 0.67 10.76
C PHE A 23 -14.02 0.29 11.74
N ASP A 24 -14.78 1.29 12.19
CA ASP A 24 -15.92 1.08 13.08
C ASP A 24 -17.13 0.55 12.31
N CYS A 25 -17.35 -0.76 12.41
CA CYS A 25 -18.49 -1.42 11.78
C CYS A 25 -19.87 -0.85 12.20
N GLY A 26 -19.96 -0.15 13.34
CA GLY A 26 -21.19 0.57 13.72
C GLY A 26 -21.50 1.77 12.84
N ARG A 27 -20.52 2.24 12.04
CA ARG A 27 -20.63 3.37 11.11
C ARG A 27 -20.66 2.95 9.63
N ALA A 28 -20.68 1.65 9.35
CA ALA A 28 -20.76 1.12 7.99
C ALA A 28 -22.00 1.63 7.25
N SER A 29 -21.77 2.35 6.17
CA SER A 29 -22.79 3.05 5.38
C SER A 29 -22.91 2.49 3.98
N THR A 30 -21.78 2.16 3.33
CA THR A 30 -21.74 1.65 1.96
C THR A 30 -22.01 0.14 1.90
N ILE A 31 -22.32 -0.38 0.71
CA ILE A 31 -22.48 -1.82 0.48
C ILE A 31 -21.15 -2.55 0.75
N VAL A 32 -20.03 -1.95 0.38
CA VAL A 32 -18.69 -2.52 0.57
C VAL A 32 -18.31 -2.55 2.06
N GLU A 33 -18.49 -1.46 2.80
CA GLU A 33 -18.26 -1.39 4.25
C GLU A 33 -19.10 -2.43 5.00
N LYS A 34 -20.38 -2.56 4.63
CA LYS A 34 -21.29 -3.57 5.22
C LYS A 34 -20.81 -4.99 4.92
N ALA A 35 -20.35 -5.26 3.71
CA ALA A 35 -19.81 -6.58 3.34
C ALA A 35 -18.51 -6.90 4.12
N ILE A 36 -17.60 -5.95 4.26
CA ILE A 36 -16.40 -6.08 5.10
C ILE A 36 -16.79 -6.43 6.53
N CYS A 37 -17.78 -5.74 7.09
CA CYS A 37 -18.21 -5.96 8.47
C CYS A 37 -19.00 -7.26 8.70
N ALA A 38 -19.69 -7.76 7.68
CA ALA A 38 -20.47 -8.99 7.76
C ALA A 38 -19.62 -10.26 7.60
N GLU A 39 -18.52 -10.20 6.86
CA GLU A 39 -17.64 -11.33 6.56
C GLU A 39 -16.36 -11.29 7.42
N PRO A 40 -16.18 -12.19 8.41
CA PRO A 40 -15.00 -12.19 9.29
C PRO A 40 -13.66 -12.21 8.56
N ALA A 41 -13.57 -12.91 7.43
CA ALA A 41 -12.34 -12.96 6.63
C ALA A 41 -12.00 -11.58 6.03
N LEU A 42 -12.99 -10.86 5.49
CA LEU A 42 -12.79 -9.52 4.94
C LEU A 42 -12.45 -8.51 6.03
N LYS A 43 -13.15 -8.57 7.17
CA LYS A 43 -12.83 -7.72 8.34
C LYS A 43 -11.38 -7.91 8.80
N SER A 44 -10.93 -9.16 8.90
CA SER A 44 -9.55 -9.46 9.29
C SER A 44 -8.54 -8.98 8.26
N LEU A 45 -8.87 -9.05 6.97
CA LEU A 45 -8.00 -8.58 5.90
C LEU A 45 -7.88 -7.05 5.90
N ASP A 46 -8.99 -6.34 6.06
CA ASP A 46 -9.03 -4.88 6.15
C ASP A 46 -8.22 -4.38 7.35
N ALA A 47 -8.37 -5.01 8.52
CA ALA A 47 -7.57 -4.66 9.71
C ALA A 47 -6.06 -4.88 9.52
N ARG A 48 -5.65 -5.91 8.75
CA ARG A 48 -4.24 -6.13 8.40
C ARG A 48 -3.73 -5.06 7.45
N MET A 49 -4.53 -4.68 6.46
CA MET A 49 -4.22 -3.60 5.52
C MET A 49 -4.06 -2.25 6.25
N GLU A 50 -4.94 -1.94 7.20
CA GLU A 50 -4.82 -0.74 8.03
C GLU A 50 -3.56 -0.75 8.92
N ALA A 51 -3.18 -1.90 9.48
CA ALA A 51 -1.94 -2.06 10.22
C ALA A 51 -0.71 -1.82 9.34
N ALA A 52 -0.69 -2.39 8.13
CA ALA A 52 0.38 -2.18 7.15
C ALA A 52 0.49 -0.70 6.73
N TYR A 53 -0.66 -0.03 6.52
CA TYR A 53 -0.70 1.41 6.27
C TYR A 53 -0.07 2.21 7.42
N ALA A 54 -0.42 1.87 8.67
CA ALA A 54 0.13 2.55 9.84
C ALA A 54 1.65 2.34 9.97
N GLU A 55 2.14 1.13 9.70
CA GLU A 55 3.57 0.83 9.69
C GLU A 55 4.30 1.60 8.58
N ALA A 56 3.83 1.52 7.33
CA ALA A 56 4.41 2.25 6.20
C ALA A 56 4.45 3.75 6.47
N LYS A 57 3.41 4.30 7.09
CA LYS A 57 3.35 5.70 7.52
C LYS A 57 4.41 6.04 8.57
N SER A 58 4.65 5.15 9.53
CA SER A 58 5.66 5.34 10.58
C SER A 58 7.10 5.34 10.03
N LEU A 59 7.33 4.62 8.93
CA LEU A 59 8.62 4.51 8.23
C LEU A 59 8.80 5.57 7.12
N SER A 60 7.77 6.39 6.91
CA SER A 60 7.74 7.44 5.89
C SER A 60 8.13 8.80 6.47
N SER A 61 8.86 9.58 5.69
CA SER A 61 9.10 11.02 5.94
C SER A 61 7.79 11.82 5.85
N LYS A 62 7.75 13.04 6.40
CA LYS A 62 6.53 13.87 6.37
C LYS A 62 5.95 14.10 4.96
N PRO A 63 6.76 14.38 3.91
CA PRO A 63 6.25 14.49 2.55
C PRO A 63 5.64 13.19 2.03
N GLU A 64 6.30 12.06 2.27
CA GLU A 64 5.81 10.74 1.86
C GLU A 64 4.51 10.38 2.57
N GLN A 65 4.37 10.68 3.87
CA GLN A 65 3.13 10.46 4.62
C GLN A 65 1.94 11.19 4.00
N LYS A 66 2.16 12.39 3.44
CA LYS A 66 1.12 13.15 2.73
C LYS A 66 0.67 12.42 1.46
N MET A 67 1.61 11.90 0.67
CA MET A 67 1.31 11.18 -0.57
C MET A 67 0.70 9.81 -0.29
N LEU A 68 1.23 9.08 0.71
CA LEU A 68 0.66 7.83 1.20
C LEU A 68 -0.80 7.99 1.63
N ALA A 69 -1.13 9.07 2.36
CA ALA A 69 -2.52 9.36 2.74
C ALA A 69 -3.42 9.67 1.54
N ARG A 70 -2.90 10.35 0.50
CA ARG A 70 -3.64 10.61 -0.75
C ARG A 70 -3.90 9.31 -1.50
N SER A 71 -2.86 8.50 -1.74
CA SER A 71 -2.96 7.19 -2.37
C SER A 71 -3.97 6.31 -1.63
N GLN A 72 -3.89 6.24 -0.30
CA GLN A 72 -4.81 5.42 0.50
C GLN A 72 -6.27 5.87 0.34
N LYS A 73 -6.52 7.18 0.33
CA LYS A 73 -7.86 7.72 0.14
C LYS A 73 -8.40 7.43 -1.27
N ALA A 74 -7.56 7.57 -2.29
CA ALA A 74 -7.92 7.27 -3.68
C ALA A 74 -8.26 5.78 -3.84
N TRP A 75 -7.40 4.89 -3.34
CA TRP A 75 -7.62 3.45 -3.36
C TRP A 75 -8.92 3.03 -2.62
N ILE A 76 -9.21 3.61 -1.44
CA ILE A 76 -10.48 3.34 -0.74
C ILE A 76 -11.65 3.74 -1.65
N ALA A 77 -11.63 4.94 -2.23
CA ALA A 77 -12.71 5.41 -3.10
C ALA A 77 -12.90 4.51 -4.34
N GLU A 78 -11.80 4.03 -4.93
CA GLU A 78 -11.82 3.08 -6.04
C GLU A 78 -12.41 1.73 -5.61
N ARG A 79 -12.00 1.17 -4.47
CA ARG A 79 -12.58 -0.08 -3.94
C ARG A 79 -14.08 0.06 -3.69
N GLU A 80 -14.50 1.17 -3.06
CA GLU A 80 -15.90 1.45 -2.75
C GLU A 80 -16.75 1.52 -4.03
N THR A 81 -16.26 2.21 -5.07
CA THR A 81 -16.99 2.39 -6.33
C THR A 81 -16.91 1.16 -7.24
N GLY A 82 -15.72 0.61 -7.43
CA GLY A 82 -15.43 -0.51 -8.32
C GLY A 82 -16.07 -1.83 -7.85
N CYS A 83 -16.08 -2.10 -6.54
CA CYS A 83 -16.68 -3.34 -6.04
C CYS A 83 -18.20 -3.25 -5.83
N ALA A 84 -18.78 -2.06 -5.70
CA ALA A 84 -20.22 -1.91 -5.45
C ALA A 84 -21.09 -2.50 -6.57
N SER A 85 -20.59 -2.56 -7.81
CA SER A 85 -21.30 -3.11 -8.97
C SER A 85 -21.05 -4.62 -9.20
N ALA A 86 -20.22 -5.27 -8.39
CA ALA A 86 -19.79 -6.66 -8.61
C ALA A 86 -20.87 -7.72 -8.32
N GLY A 87 -22.01 -7.34 -7.73
CA GLY A 87 -23.12 -8.26 -7.45
C GLY A 87 -22.67 -9.47 -6.61
N ALA A 88 -22.85 -10.68 -7.13
CA ALA A 88 -22.41 -11.92 -6.46
C ALA A 88 -20.88 -11.99 -6.25
N GLY A 89 -20.09 -11.21 -7.01
CA GLY A 89 -18.64 -11.11 -6.89
C GLY A 89 -18.15 -10.06 -5.86
N LEU A 90 -19.05 -9.44 -5.09
CA LEU A 90 -18.70 -8.37 -4.14
C LEU A 90 -17.56 -8.77 -3.19
N ASN A 91 -17.71 -9.87 -2.46
CA ASN A 91 -16.70 -10.29 -1.47
C ASN A 91 -15.35 -10.62 -2.12
N SER A 92 -15.35 -11.25 -3.30
CA SER A 92 -14.11 -11.53 -4.04
C SER A 92 -13.44 -10.26 -4.56
N CYS A 93 -14.21 -9.26 -5.00
CA CYS A 93 -13.67 -7.98 -5.44
C CYS A 93 -12.99 -7.25 -4.26
N ILE A 94 -13.68 -7.15 -3.12
CA ILE A 94 -13.17 -6.52 -1.91
C ILE A 94 -11.91 -7.25 -1.43
N GLY A 95 -11.97 -8.58 -1.35
CA GLY A 95 -10.86 -9.41 -0.92
C GLY A 95 -9.62 -9.22 -1.79
N LYS A 96 -9.79 -9.25 -3.11
CA LYS A 96 -8.69 -9.03 -4.06
C LYS A 96 -8.07 -7.64 -3.91
N SER A 97 -8.89 -6.59 -4.00
CA SER A 97 -8.42 -5.19 -3.91
C SER A 97 -7.72 -4.91 -2.57
N THR A 98 -8.23 -5.45 -1.46
CA THR A 98 -7.64 -5.27 -0.13
C THR A 98 -6.34 -6.06 0.05
N GLN A 99 -6.26 -7.26 -0.53
CA GLN A 99 -5.03 -8.06 -0.51
C GLN A 99 -3.93 -7.41 -1.34
N GLU A 100 -4.22 -6.93 -2.55
CA GLU A 100 -3.26 -6.21 -3.39
C GLU A 100 -2.73 -4.96 -2.69
N ARG A 101 -3.61 -4.20 -2.03
CA ARG A 101 -3.19 -3.03 -1.25
C ARG A 101 -2.33 -3.41 -0.04
N LEU A 102 -2.70 -4.46 0.69
CA LEU A 102 -1.91 -4.98 1.80
C LEU A 102 -0.51 -5.37 1.31
N ASP A 103 -0.41 -6.08 0.20
CA ASP A 103 0.88 -6.55 -0.32
C ASP A 103 1.77 -5.39 -0.77
N LEU A 104 1.20 -4.35 -1.38
CA LEU A 104 1.92 -3.12 -1.71
C LEU A 104 2.45 -2.41 -0.45
N LEU A 105 1.61 -2.23 0.58
CA LEU A 105 1.99 -1.58 1.85
C LEU A 105 2.99 -2.41 2.65
N ASP A 106 2.87 -3.73 2.58
CA ASP A 106 3.81 -4.70 3.14
C ASP A 106 5.08 -4.83 2.29
N GLY A 107 5.18 -4.18 1.13
CA GLY A 107 6.33 -4.33 0.24
C GLY A 107 6.61 -5.80 -0.09
N ARG A 108 5.55 -6.60 -0.23
CA ARG A 108 5.64 -8.04 -0.42
C ARG A 108 6.14 -8.37 -1.82
N GLN A 109 7.04 -9.33 -1.87
CA GLN A 109 7.54 -9.89 -3.10
C GLN A 109 6.61 -10.97 -3.66
N GLU A 110 6.53 -11.08 -4.99
CA GLU A 110 5.83 -12.20 -5.67
C GLU A 110 6.55 -13.54 -5.43
N SER A 111 7.88 -13.52 -5.33
CA SER A 111 8.71 -14.72 -5.18
C SER A 111 10.01 -14.48 -4.40
N GLY A 112 10.60 -15.57 -3.89
CA GLY A 112 11.86 -15.51 -3.14
C GLY A 112 11.71 -15.38 -1.61
N PRO A 113 12.81 -15.54 -0.87
CA PRO A 113 12.79 -15.63 0.59
C PRO A 113 12.52 -14.29 1.31
N GLY A 114 12.55 -13.16 0.59
CA GLY A 114 12.40 -11.82 1.15
C GLY A 114 13.75 -11.12 1.39
N SER A 115 13.73 -9.80 1.46
CA SER A 115 14.90 -8.98 1.82
C SER A 115 15.06 -8.85 3.33
N ASP A 116 16.30 -8.70 3.80
CA ASP A 116 16.57 -8.43 5.22
C ASP A 116 16.05 -7.04 5.64
N GLY A 117 16.14 -6.08 4.74
CA GLY A 117 15.63 -4.73 4.92
C GLY A 117 14.13 -4.62 4.64
N ARG A 118 13.45 -3.74 5.39
CA ARG A 118 12.04 -3.39 5.19
C ARG A 118 11.90 -2.50 3.95
N ILE A 119 11.19 -2.96 2.93
CA ILE A 119 10.80 -2.17 1.76
C ILE A 119 9.43 -1.55 2.02
N ILE A 120 9.22 -0.28 1.68
CA ILE A 120 7.93 0.41 1.78
C ILE A 120 7.62 1.16 0.48
N PRO A 121 6.33 1.41 0.18
CA PRO A 121 5.97 2.19 -0.99
C PRO A 121 6.22 3.69 -0.81
N VAL A 122 6.53 4.35 -1.91
CA VAL A 122 6.66 5.81 -2.04
C VAL A 122 5.71 6.26 -3.13
N PHE A 123 4.79 7.14 -2.77
CA PHE A 123 3.75 7.60 -3.68
C PHE A 123 4.02 9.02 -4.19
N ILE A 124 3.64 9.29 -5.44
CA ILE A 124 3.48 10.65 -5.97
C ILE A 124 2.07 10.71 -6.56
N VAL A 125 1.15 11.34 -5.82
CA VAL A 125 -0.28 11.38 -6.17
C VAL A 125 -0.78 12.81 -6.30
N GLN A 126 -1.37 13.09 -7.45
CA GLN A 126 -1.88 14.40 -7.83
C GLN A 126 -3.13 14.25 -8.69
N ALA A 127 -4.14 15.07 -8.41
CA ALA A 127 -5.30 15.19 -9.29
C ALA A 127 -4.91 15.99 -10.55
N GLY A 128 -5.39 15.54 -11.70
CA GLY A 128 -5.12 16.22 -12.97
C GLY A 128 -6.01 17.44 -13.22
N THR A 129 -5.56 18.29 -14.14
CA THR A 129 -6.31 19.39 -14.75
C THR A 129 -5.88 19.49 -16.21
N GLU A 130 -6.49 20.36 -17.02
CA GLU A 130 -6.02 20.62 -18.40
C GLU A 130 -4.57 21.14 -18.47
N THR A 131 -3.98 21.56 -17.34
CA THR A 131 -2.59 22.03 -17.28
C THR A 131 -1.70 21.17 -16.39
N GLN A 132 -2.22 20.09 -15.79
CA GLN A 132 -1.47 19.24 -14.88
C GLN A 132 -1.82 17.78 -15.10
N TYR A 133 -0.82 16.91 -15.16
CA TYR A 133 -1.06 15.47 -15.20
C TYR A 133 -1.81 15.02 -13.94
N GLU A 134 -2.77 14.13 -14.13
CA GLU A 134 -3.19 13.20 -13.08
C GLU A 134 -2.07 12.19 -12.89
N LEU A 135 -1.65 12.00 -11.64
CA LEU A 135 -0.52 11.15 -11.29
C LEU A 135 -0.98 10.10 -10.28
N ASP A 136 -0.78 8.83 -10.60
CA ASP A 136 -0.75 7.73 -9.64
C ASP A 136 0.56 6.94 -9.78
N ILE A 137 1.59 7.45 -9.12
CA ILE A 137 2.93 6.86 -9.15
C ILE A 137 3.18 6.12 -7.83
N SER A 138 3.56 4.85 -7.91
CA SER A 138 3.89 3.98 -6.79
C SER A 138 5.27 3.35 -6.98
N LEU A 139 6.27 3.94 -6.31
CA LEU A 139 7.64 3.43 -6.29
C LEU A 139 7.92 2.65 -5.00
N LEU A 140 9.08 1.98 -4.93
CA LEU A 140 9.51 1.25 -3.74
C LEU A 140 10.85 1.77 -3.23
N ARG A 141 11.04 1.76 -1.91
CA ARG A 141 12.34 2.00 -1.29
C ARG A 141 12.53 1.18 -0.02
N PHE A 142 13.79 0.94 0.35
CA PHE A 142 14.12 0.50 1.70
C PHE A 142 13.85 1.62 2.71
N ALA A 143 13.19 1.28 3.81
CA ALA A 143 12.92 2.15 4.95
C ALA A 143 14.23 2.68 5.56
N GLU A 144 15.18 1.77 5.78
CA GLU A 144 16.51 2.03 6.33
C GLU A 144 17.58 1.33 5.47
N PRO A 145 18.08 1.95 4.39
CA PRO A 145 19.06 1.32 3.51
C PRO A 145 20.46 1.23 4.19
N ARG A 146 20.90 0.02 4.49
CA ARG A 146 22.16 -0.31 5.18
C ARG A 146 23.24 -0.73 4.20
N THR A 147 22.91 -1.58 3.22
CA THR A 147 23.87 -2.12 2.26
C THR A 147 24.08 -1.19 1.06
N ALA A 148 25.13 -1.44 0.27
CA ALA A 148 25.36 -0.70 -0.98
C ALA A 148 24.24 -0.96 -2.01
N GLY A 149 23.70 -2.18 -2.05
CA GLY A 149 22.58 -2.57 -2.92
C GLY A 149 21.28 -1.86 -2.56
N GLU A 150 20.93 -1.83 -1.27
CA GLU A 150 19.74 -1.12 -0.78
C GLU A 150 19.84 0.39 -1.05
N LYS A 151 21.02 0.99 -0.84
CA LYS A 151 21.27 2.39 -1.18
C LYS A 151 21.17 2.66 -2.68
N LEU A 152 21.65 1.73 -3.51
CA LEU A 152 21.51 1.82 -4.97
C LEU A 152 20.04 1.74 -5.39
N PHE A 153 19.30 0.79 -4.83
CA PHE A 153 17.86 0.63 -5.08
C PHE A 153 17.10 1.92 -4.78
N ASN A 154 17.31 2.51 -3.59
CA ASN A 154 16.67 3.78 -3.23
C ASN A 154 17.08 4.93 -4.17
N ARG A 155 18.32 4.97 -4.65
CA ARG A 155 18.76 5.97 -5.63
C ARG A 155 18.04 5.82 -6.97
N VAL A 156 17.87 4.59 -7.47
CA VAL A 156 17.15 4.32 -8.72
C VAL A 156 15.70 4.78 -8.62
N ALA A 157 15.00 4.41 -7.55
CA ALA A 157 13.64 4.89 -7.28
C ALA A 157 13.59 6.42 -7.17
N GLY A 158 14.57 7.04 -6.50
CA GLY A 158 14.69 8.50 -6.41
C GLY A 158 14.85 9.17 -7.78
N THR A 159 15.65 8.61 -8.68
CA THR A 159 15.82 9.13 -10.04
C THR A 159 14.53 9.04 -10.87
N ILE A 160 13.70 8.03 -10.63
CA ILE A 160 12.37 7.93 -11.27
C ILE A 160 11.46 9.02 -10.70
N ALA A 161 11.39 9.13 -9.37
CA ALA A 161 10.62 10.16 -8.68
C ALA A 161 10.96 11.59 -9.15
N GLU A 162 12.23 11.89 -9.37
CA GLU A 162 12.71 13.20 -9.85
C GLU A 162 12.26 13.54 -11.29
N ARG A 163 11.93 12.53 -12.10
CA ARG A 163 11.46 12.72 -13.48
C ARG A 163 9.97 13.00 -13.57
N VAL A 164 9.21 12.67 -12.52
CA VAL A 164 7.76 12.87 -12.48
C VAL A 164 7.45 14.36 -12.49
N LYS A 165 6.76 14.82 -13.55
CA LYS A 165 6.36 16.22 -13.70
C LYS A 165 5.12 16.53 -12.88
N THR A 166 5.31 16.99 -11.64
CA THR A 166 4.20 17.42 -10.76
C THR A 166 3.73 18.86 -11.02
N GLY A 167 4.52 19.63 -11.78
CA GLY A 167 4.20 21.01 -12.15
C GLY A 167 3.26 21.11 -13.36
N PRO A 168 2.84 22.34 -13.73
CA PRO A 168 2.07 22.53 -14.95
C PRO A 168 2.83 22.12 -16.21
N HIS A 169 2.12 21.60 -17.20
CA HIS A 169 2.64 21.39 -18.56
C HIS A 169 2.15 22.47 -19.52
N GLY A 170 2.87 22.62 -20.64
CA GLY A 170 2.52 23.55 -21.73
C GLY A 170 1.86 22.86 -22.94
N GLU A 171 1.42 21.62 -22.77
CA GLU A 171 0.77 20.83 -23.83
C GLU A 171 -0.67 21.32 -24.05
N ASP A 172 -1.08 21.41 -25.31
CA ASP A 172 -2.48 21.64 -25.68
C ASP A 172 -3.24 20.32 -25.52
N THR A 173 -4.12 20.24 -24.52
CA THR A 173 -4.85 19.03 -24.21
C THR A 173 -6.19 18.92 -24.92
N ALA A 174 -6.60 19.93 -25.70
CA ALA A 174 -7.92 19.99 -26.30
C ALA A 174 -9.08 19.72 -25.30
N GLY A 175 -8.91 20.10 -24.03
CA GLY A 175 -9.89 19.87 -22.96
C GLY A 175 -9.78 18.51 -22.25
N HIS A 176 -8.79 17.69 -22.58
CA HIS A 176 -8.50 16.44 -21.89
C HIS A 176 -7.61 16.68 -20.65
N VAL A 177 -7.68 15.74 -19.70
CA VAL A 177 -6.75 15.64 -18.58
C VAL A 177 -5.83 14.47 -18.88
N TYR A 178 -4.53 14.74 -18.96
CA TYR A 178 -3.54 13.70 -19.20
C TYR A 178 -3.24 12.93 -17.92
N VAL A 179 -3.06 11.62 -18.04
CA VAL A 179 -2.85 10.70 -16.91
C VAL A 179 -1.50 10.02 -17.08
N LEU A 180 -0.74 9.92 -15.99
CA LEU A 180 0.48 9.12 -15.91
C LEU A 180 0.38 8.18 -14.71
N ASP A 181 0.49 6.89 -15.00
CA ASP A 181 0.50 5.82 -14.00
C ASP A 181 1.83 5.08 -14.09
N GLU A 182 2.50 4.89 -12.97
CA GLU A 182 3.76 4.15 -12.91
C GLU A 182 3.80 3.35 -11.61
N ALA A 183 4.08 2.07 -11.71
CA ALA A 183 4.04 1.17 -10.57
C ALA A 183 5.24 0.22 -10.56
N MET A 184 5.95 0.24 -9.45
CA MET A 184 6.94 -0.77 -9.09
C MET A 184 6.29 -1.93 -8.34
N THR A 185 6.41 -3.14 -8.89
CA THR A 185 6.03 -4.39 -8.23
C THR A 185 7.27 -5.18 -7.88
N LEU A 186 7.38 -5.62 -6.62
CA LEU A 186 8.51 -6.42 -6.16
C LEU A 186 8.36 -7.87 -6.65
N SER A 187 8.95 -8.22 -7.79
CA SER A 187 8.84 -9.57 -8.37
C SER A 187 9.68 -10.61 -7.61
N TYR A 188 10.85 -10.22 -7.11
CA TYR A 188 11.71 -11.11 -6.34
C TYR A 188 12.51 -10.37 -5.26
N ALA A 189 12.65 -10.97 -4.09
CA ALA A 189 13.56 -10.50 -3.05
C ALA A 189 14.31 -11.63 -2.35
N SER A 190 15.61 -11.42 -2.12
CA SER A 190 16.47 -12.17 -1.22
C SER A 190 17.47 -11.23 -0.53
N SER A 191 18.32 -11.76 0.35
CA SER A 191 19.41 -10.99 0.96
C SER A 191 20.47 -10.50 -0.04
N SER A 192 20.52 -11.06 -1.25
CA SER A 192 21.54 -10.73 -2.27
C SER A 192 20.97 -10.16 -3.57
N LEU A 193 19.67 -10.29 -3.82
CA LEU A 193 19.04 -9.87 -5.07
C LEU A 193 17.66 -9.27 -4.82
N ILE A 194 17.45 -8.09 -5.40
CA ILE A 194 16.14 -7.44 -5.50
C ILE A 194 15.81 -7.31 -6.98
N SER A 195 14.62 -7.75 -7.37
CA SER A 195 14.08 -7.58 -8.71
C SER A 195 12.72 -6.92 -8.62
N VAL A 196 12.56 -5.85 -9.38
CA VAL A 196 11.33 -5.06 -9.46
C VAL A 196 10.92 -4.98 -10.92
N MET A 197 9.64 -5.25 -11.18
CA MET A 197 8.99 -4.89 -12.42
C MET A 197 8.52 -3.44 -12.30
N ASP A 198 8.89 -2.62 -13.25
CA ASP A 198 8.48 -1.22 -13.34
C ASP A 198 7.55 -1.07 -14.55
N SER A 199 6.27 -0.82 -14.30
CA SER A 199 5.25 -0.68 -15.34
C SER A 199 4.80 0.77 -15.45
N PHE A 200 4.83 1.30 -16.66
CA PHE A 200 4.40 2.67 -16.96
C PHE A 200 3.26 2.66 -17.98
N TRP A 201 2.22 3.45 -17.72
CA TRP A 201 1.10 3.69 -18.59
C TRP A 201 0.76 5.19 -18.63
N SER A 202 0.22 5.66 -19.75
CA SER A 202 -0.18 7.06 -19.88
C SER A 202 -1.34 7.22 -20.85
N ASP A 203 -2.27 8.12 -20.53
CA ASP A 203 -3.25 8.68 -21.46
C ASP A 203 -2.90 10.14 -21.73
N LEU A 204 -2.49 10.43 -22.96
CA LEU A 204 -2.09 11.77 -23.40
C LEU A 204 -3.06 12.33 -24.45
N GLY A 205 -4.30 11.84 -24.47
CA GLY A 205 -5.26 12.17 -25.51
C GLY A 205 -4.98 11.42 -26.82
N GLY A 206 -6.03 10.85 -27.40
CA GLY A 206 -6.03 10.28 -28.75
C GLY A 206 -6.74 11.22 -29.71
N ALA A 207 -6.19 11.37 -30.93
CA ALA A 207 -6.82 12.13 -32.01
C ALA A 207 -8.15 11.51 -32.50
#